data_AF-A0A2V9XVN4-F1
#
_entry.id   AF-A0A2V9XVN4-F1
#
_cell.length_a   1.000
_cell.length_b   1.000
_cell.length_c   1.000
_cell.angle_alpha   90.00
_cell.angle_beta   90.00
_cell.angle_gamma   90.00
#
_symmetry.space_group_name_H-M   'P 1'
#
loop_
_entity.id
_entity.type
_entity.pdbx_description
1 polymer ?
#
loop_
_entity_poly.entity_id
_entity_poly.type
_entity_poly.pdbx_seq_one_letter_code
_entity_poly.pdbx_strand_id
1 'polypeptide(L)'
;MIFPSLSVRFCAFLFCFPAAFSSAQGRHASLTPAEADQLRDTAMEPDQRLKLFVKFTRARLASLEQMRSDPKVTDRGKQTHDQLEEFLALYDELNDNVDTYAGRKNDIRKPLKAVIEADTEFQAQLRALKDAAGIQEAEAKQYEFVLSNAIDAVDSGADDHRKLLAEEEEAAKHKKKKASP
;
A
#
# COMPACT_ATOMS: atom_id res chain seq x y z
N MET A 1 -47.26 -14.62 -63.72
CA MET A 1 -46.48 -13.58 -62.99
C MET A 1 -46.29 -14.13 -61.58
N ILE A 2 -45.24 -14.85 -61.15
CA ILE A 2 -43.78 -14.70 -61.23
C ILE A 2 -43.31 -13.31 -60.79
N PHE A 3 -43.07 -13.10 -59.49
CA PHE A 3 -41.74 -12.93 -58.87
C PHE A 3 -41.86 -12.84 -57.31
N PRO A 4 -40.94 -13.44 -56.54
CA PRO A 4 -40.92 -13.44 -55.07
C PRO A 4 -39.91 -12.42 -54.48
N SER A 5 -40.10 -12.00 -53.22
CA SER A 5 -39.16 -11.14 -52.47
C SER A 5 -39.65 -11.07 -51.00
N LEU A 6 -38.88 -11.15 -49.91
CA LEU A 6 -37.43 -11.17 -49.70
C LEU A 6 -37.19 -11.92 -48.38
N SER A 7 -36.20 -12.81 -48.34
CA SER A 7 -35.73 -13.45 -47.10
C SER A 7 -35.08 -12.41 -46.19
N VAL A 8 -35.58 -12.24 -44.98
CA VAL A 8 -34.86 -11.51 -43.91
C VAL A 8 -33.94 -12.52 -43.22
N ARG A 9 -32.69 -12.57 -43.66
CA ARG A 9 -31.61 -13.29 -42.96
C ARG A 9 -31.21 -12.46 -41.75
N PHE A 10 -31.44 -12.99 -40.55
CA PHE A 10 -30.94 -12.42 -39.31
C PHE A 10 -29.43 -12.70 -39.25
N CYS A 11 -28.61 -11.76 -39.74
CA CYS A 11 -27.17 -11.79 -39.52
C CYS A 11 -26.89 -11.35 -38.08
N ALA A 12 -26.77 -12.31 -37.16
CA ALA A 12 -26.20 -12.06 -35.84
C ALA A 12 -24.70 -11.77 -36.01
N PHE A 13 -24.35 -10.49 -36.13
CA PHE A 13 -22.96 -10.05 -35.99
C PHE A 13 -22.53 -10.24 -34.53
N LEU A 14 -21.76 -11.31 -34.30
CA LEU A 14 -20.95 -11.50 -33.10
C LEU A 14 -19.92 -10.36 -33.04
N PHE A 15 -20.25 -9.30 -32.30
CA PHE A 15 -19.33 -8.23 -31.98
C PHE A 15 -18.36 -8.76 -30.92
N CYS A 16 -17.29 -9.41 -31.37
CA CYS A 16 -16.17 -9.77 -30.53
C CYS A 16 -15.44 -8.45 -30.20
N PHE A 17 -15.71 -7.87 -29.03
CA PHE A 17 -14.89 -6.81 -28.46
C PHE A 17 -13.60 -7.46 -27.95
N PRO A 18 -12.42 -7.27 -28.57
CA PRO A 18 -11.19 -7.54 -27.87
C PRO A 18 -11.09 -6.51 -26.73
N ALA A 19 -11.32 -6.96 -25.50
CA ALA A 19 -10.87 -6.24 -24.33
C ALA A 19 -9.33 -6.22 -24.40
N ALA A 20 -8.79 -5.18 -25.02
CA ALA A 20 -7.40 -4.83 -24.89
C ALA A 20 -7.19 -4.48 -23.42
N PHE A 21 -6.75 -5.46 -22.62
CA PHE A 21 -6.05 -5.20 -21.38
C PHE A 21 -4.72 -4.54 -21.77
N SER A 22 -4.77 -3.24 -22.05
CA SER A 22 -3.59 -2.40 -22.00
C SER A 22 -3.18 -2.34 -20.54
N SER A 23 -2.41 -3.33 -20.09
CA SER A 23 -1.61 -3.19 -18.88
C SER A 23 -0.48 -2.22 -19.21
N ALA A 24 -0.79 -0.93 -19.20
CA ALA A 24 0.21 0.11 -18.99
C ALA A 24 0.73 -0.05 -17.55
N GLN A 25 1.51 -1.11 -17.29
CA GLN A 25 2.31 -1.27 -16.08
C GLN A 25 3.48 -0.29 -16.18
N GLY A 26 3.19 1.00 -16.03
CA GLY A 26 4.21 1.98 -15.72
C GLY A 26 4.77 1.63 -14.33
N ARG A 27 5.94 0.97 -14.31
CA ARG A 27 7.02 0.99 -13.29
C ARG A 27 6.70 0.98 -11.78
N HIS A 28 5.46 0.81 -11.33
CA HIS A 28 5.09 0.82 -9.90
C HIS A 28 4.12 -0.32 -9.62
N ALA A 29 4.60 -1.57 -9.74
CA ALA A 29 3.89 -2.70 -9.16
C ALA A 29 4.25 -2.74 -7.67
N SER A 30 3.55 -1.98 -6.84
CA SER A 30 3.78 -1.91 -5.39
C SER A 30 3.74 -3.31 -4.74
N LEU A 31 2.82 -4.15 -5.21
CA LEU A 31 2.74 -5.58 -4.86
C LEU A 31 3.36 -6.45 -5.94
N THR A 32 4.20 -7.40 -5.51
CA THR A 32 4.57 -8.54 -6.35
C THR A 32 3.38 -9.48 -6.58
N PRO A 33 3.40 -10.33 -7.61
CA PRO A 33 2.33 -11.31 -7.82
C PRO A 33 2.06 -12.19 -6.60
N ALA A 34 3.12 -12.64 -5.91
CA ALA A 34 2.99 -13.47 -4.71
C ALA A 34 2.38 -12.70 -3.52
N GLU A 35 2.73 -11.43 -3.33
CA GLU A 35 2.13 -10.58 -2.30
C GLU A 35 0.65 -10.30 -2.61
N ALA A 36 0.32 -10.09 -3.89
CA ALA A 36 -1.06 -9.93 -4.33
C ALA A 36 -1.89 -11.21 -4.10
N ASP A 37 -1.32 -12.39 -4.36
CA ASP A 37 -1.96 -13.67 -4.07
C ASP A 37 -2.18 -13.86 -2.57
N GLN A 38 -1.20 -13.54 -1.74
CA GLN A 38 -1.36 -13.56 -0.27
C GLN A 38 -2.53 -12.67 0.19
N LEU A 39 -2.69 -11.47 -0.40
CA LEU A 39 -3.83 -10.61 -0.08
C LEU A 39 -5.15 -11.21 -0.54
N ARG A 40 -5.21 -11.84 -1.72
CA ARG A 40 -6.42 -12.52 -2.20
C ARG A 40 -6.89 -13.63 -1.25
N ASP A 41 -5.94 -14.38 -0.69
CA ASP A 41 -6.23 -15.53 0.17
C ASP A 41 -6.79 -15.17 1.56
N THR A 42 -6.72 -13.90 1.97
CA THR A 42 -7.23 -13.43 3.28
C THR A 42 -8.74 -13.24 3.38
N ALA A 43 -9.50 -13.45 2.30
CA ALA A 43 -10.95 -13.22 2.25
C ALA A 43 -11.43 -11.83 2.73
N MET A 44 -10.58 -10.80 2.61
CA MET A 44 -10.83 -9.43 3.11
C MET A 44 -10.82 -9.27 4.64
N GLU A 45 -10.29 -10.24 5.40
CA GLU A 45 -10.20 -10.15 6.86
C GLU A 45 -9.23 -9.03 7.30
N PRO A 46 -9.71 -8.00 8.03
CA PRO A 46 -8.90 -6.82 8.36
C PRO A 46 -7.62 -7.16 9.12
N ASP A 47 -7.70 -8.07 10.10
CA ASP A 47 -6.54 -8.46 10.91
C ASP A 47 -5.43 -9.10 10.08
N GLN A 48 -5.80 -9.90 9.08
CA GLN A 48 -4.83 -10.57 8.21
C GLN A 48 -4.26 -9.61 7.18
N ARG A 49 -5.11 -8.83 6.50
CA ARG A 49 -4.67 -7.91 5.44
C ARG A 49 -3.78 -6.80 5.97
N LEU A 50 -4.15 -6.14 7.06
CA LEU A 50 -3.34 -5.05 7.62
C LEU A 50 -1.97 -5.57 8.05
N LYS A 51 -1.89 -6.78 8.60
CA LYS A 51 -0.59 -7.42 8.90
C LYS A 51 0.23 -7.73 7.64
N LEU A 52 -0.41 -8.15 6.55
CA LEU A 52 0.29 -8.37 5.28
C LEU A 52 0.83 -7.06 4.71
N PHE A 53 0.04 -5.99 4.70
CA PHE A 53 0.53 -4.67 4.26
C PHE A 53 1.69 -4.16 5.12
N VAL A 54 1.59 -4.28 6.44
CA VAL A 54 2.72 -3.99 7.35
C VAL A 54 3.95 -4.83 6.99
N LYS A 55 3.77 -6.14 6.73
CA LYS A 55 4.87 -7.03 6.34
C LYS A 55 5.52 -6.61 5.02
N PHE A 56 4.74 -6.29 3.99
CA PHE A 56 5.26 -5.92 2.67
C PHE A 56 5.97 -4.57 2.71
N THR A 57 5.37 -3.60 3.41
CA THR A 57 5.94 -2.27 3.61
C THR A 57 7.29 -2.37 4.35
N ARG A 58 7.34 -3.15 5.44
CA ARG A 58 8.60 -3.45 6.15
C ARG A 58 9.64 -4.11 5.25
N ALA A 59 9.21 -5.05 4.39
CA ALA A 59 10.13 -5.73 3.48
C ALA A 59 10.79 -4.77 2.48
N ARG A 60 10.13 -3.68 2.06
CA ARG A 60 10.75 -2.66 1.21
C ARG A 60 11.84 -1.87 1.93
N LEU A 61 11.64 -1.49 3.20
CA LEU A 61 12.71 -0.85 3.98
C LEU A 61 13.87 -1.81 4.28
N ALA A 62 13.59 -3.08 4.57
CA ALA A 62 14.63 -4.09 4.74
C ALA A 62 15.45 -4.32 3.46
N SER A 63 14.78 -4.37 2.30
CA SER A 63 15.42 -4.46 0.98
C SER A 63 16.30 -3.24 0.70
N LEU A 64 15.81 -2.04 1.01
CA LEU A 64 16.58 -0.80 0.92
C LEU A 64 17.84 -0.84 1.78
N GLU A 65 17.73 -1.23 3.05
CA GLU A 65 18.89 -1.35 3.95
C GLU A 65 19.91 -2.37 3.41
N GLN A 66 19.43 -3.55 3.00
CA GLN A 66 20.28 -4.59 2.43
C GLN A 66 21.02 -4.10 1.19
N MET A 67 20.32 -3.46 0.24
CA MET A 67 20.92 -2.89 -0.97
C MET A 67 22.00 -1.86 -0.61
N ARG A 68 21.73 -0.97 0.35
CA ARG A 68 22.71 0.06 0.75
C ARG A 68 23.92 -0.51 1.48
N SER A 69 23.78 -1.67 2.12
CA SER A 69 24.88 -2.36 2.80
C SER A 69 25.84 -3.09 1.84
N ASP A 70 25.41 -3.37 0.61
CA ASP A 70 26.24 -4.07 -0.38
C ASP A 70 27.22 -3.08 -1.07
N PRO A 71 28.53 -3.21 -0.87
CA PRO A 71 29.52 -2.32 -1.49
C PRO A 71 29.57 -2.42 -3.02
N LYS A 72 28.98 -3.46 -3.62
CA LYS A 72 28.96 -3.66 -5.07
C LYS A 72 27.85 -2.87 -5.77
N VAL A 73 26.91 -2.30 -5.01
CA VAL A 73 25.80 -1.56 -5.59
C VAL A 73 26.29 -0.26 -6.22
N THR A 74 26.05 -0.14 -7.51
CA THR A 74 26.20 1.09 -8.30
C THR A 74 24.88 1.87 -8.33
N ASP A 75 24.93 3.15 -8.70
CA ASP A 75 23.71 3.99 -8.82
C ASP A 75 22.84 4.03 -7.54
N ARG A 76 23.50 3.97 -6.39
CA ARG A 76 22.86 3.80 -5.07
C ARG A 76 21.81 4.86 -4.76
N GLY A 77 22.03 6.10 -5.19
CA GLY A 77 21.06 7.19 -5.01
C GLY A 77 19.76 6.91 -5.75
N LYS A 78 19.84 6.55 -7.03
CA LYS A 78 18.68 6.15 -7.84
C LYS A 78 17.99 4.90 -7.28
N GLN A 79 18.74 3.87 -6.89
CA GLN A 79 18.12 2.67 -6.32
C GLN A 79 17.43 2.95 -4.98
N THR A 80 18.00 3.85 -4.17
CA THR A 80 17.36 4.33 -2.93
C THR A 80 16.06 5.04 -3.23
N HIS A 81 16.06 5.93 -4.23
CA HIS A 81 14.85 6.60 -4.70
C HIS A 81 13.75 5.60 -5.09
N ASP A 82 14.07 4.67 -6.00
CA ASP A 82 13.09 3.72 -6.53
C ASP A 82 12.52 2.81 -5.42
N GLN A 83 13.34 2.38 -4.44
CA GLN A 83 12.86 1.62 -3.27
C GLN A 83 11.98 2.44 -2.30
N LEU A 84 12.27 3.74 -2.12
CA LEU A 84 11.44 4.63 -1.31
C LEU A 84 10.08 4.90 -1.96
N GLU A 85 10.01 4.96 -3.30
CA GLU A 85 8.73 5.02 -4.01
C GLU A 85 7.89 3.75 -3.82
N GLU A 86 8.51 2.57 -3.87
CA GLU A 86 7.83 1.30 -3.59
C GLU A 86 7.31 1.23 -2.14
N PHE A 87 8.12 1.69 -1.18
CA PHE A 87 7.72 1.80 0.21
C PHE A 87 6.50 2.71 0.37
N LEU A 88 6.55 3.92 -0.18
CA LEU A 88 5.47 4.90 -0.12
C LEU A 88 4.18 4.35 -0.71
N ALA A 89 4.25 3.73 -1.88
CA ALA A 89 3.07 3.16 -2.53
C ALA A 89 2.40 2.06 -1.70
N LEU A 90 3.17 1.25 -0.96
CA LEU A 90 2.60 0.24 -0.06
C LEU A 90 2.08 0.84 1.25
N TYR A 91 2.74 1.88 1.76
CA TYR A 91 2.29 2.59 2.96
C TYR A 91 0.97 3.34 2.70
N ASP A 92 0.82 3.97 1.54
CA ASP A 92 -0.44 4.62 1.14
C ASP A 92 -1.58 3.59 1.03
N GLU A 93 -1.33 2.44 0.41
CA GLU A 93 -2.32 1.36 0.34
C GLU A 93 -2.66 0.78 1.74
N LEU A 94 -1.70 0.73 2.67
CA LEU A 94 -1.96 0.38 4.07
C LEU A 94 -2.94 1.38 4.71
N ASN A 95 -2.70 2.68 4.54
CA ASN A 95 -3.56 3.75 5.08
C ASN A 95 -4.98 3.66 4.49
N ASP A 96 -5.09 3.50 3.16
CA ASP A 96 -6.37 3.35 2.46
C ASP A 96 -7.18 2.14 2.98
N ASN A 97 -6.48 1.05 3.32
CA ASN A 97 -7.11 -0.13 3.91
C ASN A 97 -7.55 0.11 5.36
N VAL A 98 -6.75 0.80 6.18
CA VAL A 98 -7.14 1.21 7.54
C VAL A 98 -8.44 2.01 7.48
N ASP A 99 -8.50 3.03 6.63
CA ASP A 99 -9.67 3.88 6.44
C ASP A 99 -10.88 3.09 5.92
N THR A 100 -10.67 2.18 4.97
CA THR A 100 -11.72 1.33 4.42
C THR A 100 -12.35 0.47 5.52
N TYR A 101 -11.55 -0.20 6.35
CA TYR A 101 -12.08 -1.08 7.40
C TYR A 101 -12.72 -0.30 8.55
N ALA A 102 -12.13 0.84 8.94
CA ALA A 102 -12.73 1.75 9.91
C ALA A 102 -14.08 2.30 9.42
N GLY A 103 -14.14 2.72 8.16
CA GLY A 103 -15.36 3.20 7.50
C GLY A 103 -16.47 2.15 7.47
N ARG A 104 -16.11 0.88 7.24
CA ARG A 104 -17.02 -0.28 7.29
C ARG A 104 -17.40 -0.73 8.70
N LYS A 105 -16.90 -0.05 9.74
CA LYS A 105 -17.14 -0.36 11.15
C LYS A 105 -16.67 -1.76 11.56
N ASN A 106 -15.65 -2.29 10.88
CA ASN A 106 -14.94 -3.48 11.33
C ASN A 106 -14.21 -3.19 12.66
N ASP A 107 -14.12 -4.17 13.55
CA ASP A 107 -13.29 -4.02 14.75
C ASP A 107 -11.81 -4.18 14.38
N ILE A 108 -11.17 -3.05 14.12
CA ILE A 108 -9.76 -3.00 13.74
C ILE A 108 -8.82 -2.63 14.89
N ARG A 109 -9.32 -2.49 16.13
CA ARG A 109 -8.50 -2.01 17.27
C ARG A 109 -7.25 -2.87 17.51
N LYS A 110 -7.37 -4.18 17.29
CA LYS A 110 -6.24 -5.11 17.42
C LYS A 110 -5.22 -4.94 16.29
N PRO A 111 -5.57 -5.07 15.00
CA PRO A 111 -4.59 -4.87 13.93
C PRO A 111 -4.06 -3.44 13.85
N LEU A 112 -4.85 -2.42 14.20
CA LEU A 112 -4.42 -1.02 14.20
C LEU A 112 -3.28 -0.77 15.21
N LYS A 113 -3.24 -1.48 16.35
CA LYS A 113 -2.10 -1.42 17.26
C LYS A 113 -0.81 -1.95 16.62
N ALA A 114 -0.90 -2.99 15.80
CA ALA A 114 0.25 -3.52 15.06
C ALA A 114 0.70 -2.56 13.94
N VAL A 115 -0.24 -1.81 13.33
CA VAL A 115 0.09 -0.74 12.39
C VAL A 115 0.86 0.38 13.10
N ILE A 116 0.38 0.88 14.25
CA ILE A 116 1.06 1.96 15.01
C ILE A 116 2.48 1.56 15.46
N GLU A 117 2.68 0.29 15.83
CA GLU A 117 4.01 -0.24 16.14
C GLU A 117 4.92 -0.19 14.91
N ALA A 118 4.41 -0.61 13.75
CA ALA A 118 5.13 -0.53 12.48
C ALA A 118 5.41 0.92 12.06
N ASP A 119 4.49 1.85 12.27
CA ASP A 119 4.72 3.27 11.98
C ASP A 119 5.93 3.78 12.77
N THR A 120 6.04 3.43 14.05
CA THR A 120 7.16 3.82 14.90
C THR A 120 8.49 3.24 14.39
N GLU A 121 8.47 2.00 13.91
CA GLU A 121 9.63 1.37 13.27
C GLU A 121 10.03 2.10 11.97
N PHE A 122 9.07 2.37 11.09
CA PHE A 122 9.31 3.05 9.81
C PHE A 122 9.82 4.48 10.02
N GLN A 123 9.25 5.20 10.99
CA GLN A 123 9.71 6.51 11.42
C GLN A 123 11.19 6.50 11.81
N ALA A 124 11.62 5.51 12.57
CA ALA A 124 13.01 5.37 13.00
C ALA A 124 13.94 5.05 11.82
N GLN A 125 13.55 4.11 10.95
CA GLN A 125 14.36 3.70 9.80
C GLN A 125 14.55 4.83 8.78
N LEU A 126 13.48 5.56 8.44
CA LEU A 126 13.55 6.68 7.48
C LEU A 126 14.39 7.83 8.02
N ARG A 127 14.25 8.17 9.31
CA ARG A 127 15.10 9.18 9.96
C ARG A 127 16.57 8.75 10.02
N ALA A 128 16.83 7.47 10.31
CA ALA A 128 18.18 6.93 10.29
C ALA A 128 18.81 7.03 8.89
N LEU A 129 18.05 6.79 7.81
CA LEU A 129 18.53 7.01 6.44
C LEU A 129 18.82 8.48 6.15
N LYS A 130 17.95 9.38 6.61
CA LYS A 130 18.11 10.83 6.43
C LYS A 130 19.35 11.37 7.13
N ASP A 131 19.63 10.88 8.33
CA ASP A 131 20.71 11.37 9.19
C ASP A 131 22.00 10.52 9.08
N ALA A 132 22.03 9.55 8.16
CA ALA A 132 23.17 8.66 7.96
C ALA A 132 24.43 9.42 7.52
N ALA A 133 25.51 9.24 8.27
CA ALA A 133 26.82 9.80 7.93
C ALA A 133 27.45 9.08 6.73
N GLY A 134 28.32 9.78 6.01
CA GLY A 134 29.12 9.19 4.91
C GLY A 134 28.39 9.06 3.57
N ILE A 135 27.16 9.55 3.47
CA ILE A 135 26.45 9.67 2.19
C ILE A 135 26.95 10.93 1.48
N GLN A 136 27.37 10.77 0.22
CA GLN A 136 27.79 11.91 -0.59
C GLN A 136 26.58 12.77 -0.96
N GLU A 137 26.72 14.10 -0.91
CA GLU A 137 25.63 15.05 -1.22
C GLU A 137 24.99 14.78 -2.59
N ALA A 138 25.80 14.46 -3.60
CA ALA A 138 25.32 14.14 -4.95
C ALA A 138 24.48 12.85 -5.01
N GLU A 139 24.73 11.88 -4.12
CA GLU A 139 23.89 10.69 -3.97
C GLU A 139 22.58 11.05 -3.28
N ALA A 140 22.66 11.79 -2.16
CA ALA A 140 21.50 12.20 -1.35
C ALA A 140 20.46 12.98 -2.17
N LYS A 141 20.91 13.92 -3.01
CA LYS A 141 20.04 14.71 -3.90
C LYS A 141 19.18 13.88 -4.84
N GLN A 142 19.54 12.63 -5.12
CA GLN A 142 18.75 11.75 -5.99
C GLN A 142 17.50 11.20 -5.32
N TYR A 143 17.43 11.21 -3.99
CA TYR A 143 16.32 10.62 -3.23
C TYR A 143 15.80 11.49 -2.07
N GLU A 144 16.43 12.63 -1.76
CA GLU A 144 16.07 13.45 -0.60
C GLU A 144 14.59 13.91 -0.59
N PHE A 145 14.02 14.15 -1.78
CA PHE A 145 12.62 14.54 -1.91
C PHE A 145 11.68 13.38 -1.58
N VAL A 146 11.88 12.20 -2.18
CA VAL A 146 11.05 11.02 -1.88
C VAL A 146 11.24 10.54 -0.44
N LEU A 147 12.44 10.70 0.14
CA LEU A 147 12.68 10.42 1.55
C LEU A 147 11.91 11.38 2.46
N SER A 148 11.91 12.68 2.14
CA SER A 148 11.13 13.67 2.91
C SER A 148 9.63 13.35 2.84
N ASN A 149 9.11 13.04 1.65
CA ASN A 149 7.72 12.63 1.49
C ASN A 149 7.40 11.35 2.27
N ALA A 150 8.30 10.36 2.28
CA ALA A 150 8.13 9.14 3.05
C ALA A 150 8.06 9.42 4.56
N ILE A 151 8.92 10.30 5.07
CA ILE A 151 8.89 10.71 6.48
C ILE A 151 7.57 11.42 6.80
N ASP A 152 7.16 12.38 5.97
CA ASP A 152 5.94 13.17 6.19
C ASP A 152 4.69 12.28 6.12
N ALA A 153 4.62 11.34 5.17
CA ALA A 153 3.53 10.39 5.05
C ALA A 153 3.44 9.47 6.28
N VAL A 154 4.57 8.92 6.73
CA VAL A 154 4.59 8.06 7.92
C VAL A 154 4.24 8.84 9.17
N ASP A 155 4.76 10.06 9.33
CA ASP A 155 4.44 10.90 10.49
C ASP A 155 2.95 11.24 10.56
N SER A 156 2.35 11.67 9.44
CA SER A 156 0.91 11.95 9.37
C SER A 156 0.08 10.71 9.63
N GLY A 157 0.41 9.59 8.96
CA GLY A 157 -0.33 8.34 9.14
C GLY A 157 -0.24 7.81 10.58
N ALA A 158 0.93 7.90 11.23
CA ALA A 158 1.10 7.48 12.61
C ALA A 158 0.21 8.27 13.58
N ASP A 159 0.08 9.58 13.36
CA ASP A 159 -0.78 10.44 14.16
C ASP A 159 -2.27 10.13 13.91
N ASP A 160 -2.66 9.96 12.65
CA ASP A 160 -4.02 9.57 12.27
C ASP A 160 -4.41 8.19 12.83
N HIS A 161 -3.53 7.19 12.75
CA HIS A 161 -3.76 5.86 13.30
C HIS A 161 -3.93 5.87 14.82
N ARG A 162 -3.12 6.66 15.55
CA ARG A 162 -3.25 6.80 17.02
C ARG A 162 -4.57 7.47 17.39
N LYS A 163 -4.95 8.53 16.66
CA LYS A 163 -6.23 9.22 16.85
C LYS A 163 -7.40 8.28 16.58
N LEU A 164 -7.39 7.57 15.46
CA LEU A 164 -8.41 6.59 15.08
C LEU A 164 -8.56 5.49 16.14
N LEU A 165 -7.44 4.97 16.66
CA LEU A 165 -7.49 3.96 17.72
C LEU A 165 -8.20 4.49 18.98
N ALA A 166 -7.88 5.72 19.39
CA ALA A 166 -8.54 6.34 20.54
C ALA A 166 -10.05 6.50 20.31
N GLU A 167 -10.45 6.93 19.11
CA GLU A 167 -11.87 7.06 18.72
C GLU A 167 -12.61 5.72 18.75
N GLU A 168 -12.01 4.65 18.21
CA GLU A 168 -12.59 3.30 18.23
C GLU A 168 -12.68 2.72 19.66
N GLU A 169 -11.69 2.99 20.51
CA GLU A 169 -11.73 2.57 21.92
C GLU A 169 -12.84 3.29 22.70
N GLU A 170 -13.03 4.60 22.50
CA GLU A 170 -14.14 5.34 23.11
C GLU A 170 -15.50 4.88 22.59
N ALA A 171 -15.64 4.69 21.27
CA ALA A 171 -16.87 4.17 20.68
C ALA A 171 -17.26 2.80 21.26
N ALA A 172 -16.29 1.91 21.47
CA ALA A 172 -16.51 0.61 22.09
C ALA A 172 -16.96 0.72 23.56
N LYS A 173 -16.37 1.64 24.35
CA LYS A 173 -16.81 1.91 25.74
C LYS A 173 -18.25 2.38 25.79
N HIS A 174 -18.65 3.29 24.89
CA HIS A 174 -20.02 3.79 24.83
C HIS A 174 -21.03 2.71 24.43
N LYS A 175 -20.69 1.83 23.47
CA LYS A 175 -21.52 0.67 23.13
C LYS A 175 -21.72 -0.27 24.32
N LYS A 176 -20.66 -0.56 25.08
CA LYS A 176 -20.72 -1.41 26.29
C LYS A 176 -21.60 -0.81 27.39
N LYS A 177 -21.51 0.50 27.63
CA LYS A 177 -22.36 1.21 28.60
C LYS A 177 -23.85 1.16 28.21
N LYS A 178 -24.17 1.33 26.92
CA LYS A 178 -25.56 1.22 26.42
C LYS A 178 -26.12 -0.20 26.47
N ALA A 179 -25.25 -1.21 26.41
CA ALA A 179 -25.64 -2.63 26.46
C ALA A 179 -25.70 -3.20 27.90
N SER A 180 -25.33 -2.42 28.91
CA SER A 180 -25.44 -2.81 30.32
C SER A 180 -26.80 -2.33 30.86
N PRO A 181 -27.62 -3.21 31.46
CA PRO A 181 -28.97 -2.89 31.95
C PRO A 181 -28.99 -1.92 33.14
#